data_AF-A0AAQ3KER6-F1
#
_entry.id   AF-A0AAQ3KER6-F1
#
_cell.length_a   1.000
_cell.length_b   1.000
_cell.length_c   1.000
_cell.angle_alpha   90.00
_cell.angle_beta   90.00
_cell.angle_gamma   90.00
#
_symmetry.space_group_name_H-M   'P 1'
#
loop_
_entity.id
_entity.type
_entity.pdbx_description
1 polymer ?
#
loop_
_entity_poly.entity_id
_entity_poly.type
_entity_poly.pdbx_seq_one_letter_code
_entity_poly.pdbx_strand_id
1 'polypeptide(L)'
;MVEETRHHLLSSCHFSSAIWSALSQCINMDLSNSLIWYSGGYQLLSLNSSLNSNSKAIVANAMWFIWYFRNNILHDEGRPSTNNVVMRIVAFSSSYVKAHLPEGSVDSNISVDCWIPPPSNFLKINCDRVFNNPDGAAGLI
;
A
#
# COMPACT_ATOMS: atom_id res chain seq x y z
N MET A 1 -0.76 -25.99 -9.46
CA MET A 1 -0.42 -24.62 -8.98
C MET A 1 -1.09 -23.64 -9.91
N VAL A 2 -1.91 -22.73 -9.38
CA VAL A 2 -2.44 -21.61 -10.19
C VAL A 2 -1.28 -20.66 -10.45
N GLU A 3 -1.17 -20.14 -11.67
CA GLU A 3 -0.19 -19.11 -12.00
C GLU A 3 -0.47 -17.83 -11.21
N GLU A 4 0.50 -17.38 -10.42
CA GLU A 4 0.36 -16.15 -9.63
C GLU A 4 0.55 -14.93 -10.53
N THR A 5 -0.56 -14.44 -11.09
CA THR A 5 -0.58 -13.18 -11.85
C THR A 5 -0.93 -12.00 -10.94
N ARG A 6 -0.60 -10.77 -11.36
CA ARG A 6 -1.04 -9.55 -10.63
C ARG A 6 -2.55 -9.51 -10.39
N HIS A 7 -3.33 -9.96 -11.37
CA HIS A 7 -4.78 -10.03 -11.26
C HIS A 7 -5.22 -11.07 -10.23
N HIS A 8 -4.60 -12.25 -10.22
CA HIS A 8 -4.85 -13.25 -9.19
C HIS A 8 -4.49 -12.72 -7.80
N LEU A 9 -3.27 -12.19 -7.64
CA LEU A 9 -2.75 -11.70 -6.37
C LEU A 9 -3.60 -10.56 -5.79
N LEU A 10 -3.93 -9.55 -6.60
CA LEU A 10 -4.60 -8.33 -6.12
C LEU A 10 -6.13 -8.40 -6.15
N SER A 11 -6.72 -9.30 -6.93
CA SER A 11 -8.17 -9.24 -7.21
C SER A 11 -8.87 -10.60 -7.07
N SER A 12 -8.57 -11.55 -7.96
CA SER A 12 -9.47 -12.70 -8.19
C SER A 12 -9.27 -13.88 -7.25
N CYS A 13 -8.19 -13.92 -6.48
CA CYS A 13 -8.00 -14.96 -5.49
C CYS A 13 -8.96 -14.81 -4.29
N HIS A 14 -9.26 -15.92 -3.61
CA HIS A 14 -10.20 -15.95 -2.48
C HIS A 14 -9.85 -14.96 -1.37
N PHE A 15 -8.57 -14.85 -1.00
CA PHE A 15 -8.11 -13.93 0.03
C PHE A 15 -8.37 -12.46 -0.33
N SER A 16 -7.94 -12.03 -1.51
CA SER A 16 -8.06 -10.63 -1.94
C SER A 16 -9.52 -10.27 -2.17
N SER A 17 -10.30 -11.16 -2.81
CA SER A 17 -11.74 -10.97 -2.97
C SER A 17 -12.46 -10.79 -1.63
N ALA A 18 -12.09 -11.57 -0.60
CA ALA A 18 -12.67 -11.43 0.73
C ALA A 18 -12.33 -10.07 1.37
N ILE A 19 -11.08 -9.60 1.23
CA ILE A 19 -10.65 -8.29 1.73
C ILE A 19 -11.43 -7.17 1.04
N TRP A 20 -11.55 -7.19 -0.29
CA TRP A 20 -12.26 -6.15 -1.02
C TRP A 20 -13.75 -6.08 -0.65
N SER A 21 -14.40 -7.24 -0.51
CA SER A 21 -15.80 -7.31 -0.08
C SER A 21 -15.99 -6.74 1.32
N ALA A 22 -15.15 -7.16 2.28
CA ALA A 22 -15.22 -6.67 3.65
C ALA A 22 -14.86 -5.18 3.78
N LEU A 23 -13.87 -4.71 3.00
CA LEU A 23 -13.48 -3.30 2.96
C LEU A 23 -14.61 -2.44 2.38
N SER A 24 -15.23 -2.89 1.28
CA SER A 24 -16.37 -2.22 0.64
C SER A 24 -17.53 -2.01 1.62
N GLN A 25 -17.85 -3.03 2.41
CA GLN A 25 -18.85 -2.94 3.48
C GLN A 25 -18.43 -1.98 4.60
N CYS A 26 -17.16 -2.05 5.02
CA CYS A 26 -16.64 -1.24 6.13
C CYS A 26 -16.66 0.26 5.83
N ILE A 27 -16.35 0.66 4.59
CA ILE A 27 -16.27 2.07 4.20
C ILE A 27 -17.54 2.55 3.47
N ASN A 28 -18.55 1.69 3.33
CA ASN A 28 -19.79 1.95 2.59
C ASN A 28 -19.55 2.50 1.17
N MET A 29 -18.62 1.88 0.44
CA MET A 29 -18.27 2.24 -0.94
C MET A 29 -18.18 0.98 -1.78
N ASP A 30 -18.84 0.97 -2.94
CA ASP A 30 -18.70 -0.13 -3.89
C ASP A 30 -17.30 -0.16 -4.50
N LEU A 31 -16.51 -1.17 -4.12
CA LEU A 31 -15.18 -1.42 -4.67
C LEU A 31 -15.19 -2.56 -5.69
N SER A 32 -16.34 -3.20 -5.96
CA SER A 32 -16.45 -4.31 -6.91
C SER A 32 -16.09 -3.88 -8.33
N ASN A 33 -16.48 -2.67 -8.73
CA ASN A 33 -16.11 -2.08 -10.01
C ASN A 33 -14.66 -1.60 -10.05
N SER A 34 -13.99 -1.34 -8.91
CA SER A 34 -12.57 -0.96 -8.88
C SER A 34 -11.62 -2.14 -9.15
N LEU A 35 -12.15 -3.36 -9.21
CA LEU A 35 -11.42 -4.61 -9.43
C LEU A 35 -11.38 -5.11 -10.87
N ILE A 36 -12.11 -4.46 -11.80
CA ILE A 36 -12.05 -4.72 -13.25
C ILE A 36 -10.66 -4.38 -13.86
N TRP A 37 -9.73 -3.81 -13.08
CA TRP A 37 -8.69 -2.93 -13.59
C TRP A 37 -7.29 -3.53 -13.44
N TYR A 38 -6.86 -4.40 -14.36
CA TYR A 38 -5.41 -4.70 -14.51
C TYR A 38 -5.03 -5.29 -15.88
N SER A 39 -5.67 -4.90 -16.99
CA SER A 39 -5.13 -5.23 -18.32
C SER A 39 -4.01 -4.28 -18.77
N GLY A 40 -3.83 -3.13 -18.11
CA GLY A 40 -2.70 -2.23 -18.35
C GLY A 40 -2.72 -1.06 -17.36
N GLY A 41 -1.58 -0.70 -16.77
CA GLY A 41 -1.45 0.23 -15.63
C GLY A 41 -2.12 1.62 -15.75
N TYR A 42 -2.62 1.99 -16.93
CA TYR A 42 -3.43 3.19 -17.18
C TYR A 42 -4.75 3.23 -16.41
N GLN A 43 -5.24 2.07 -16.01
CA GLN A 43 -6.58 1.88 -15.46
C GLN A 43 -6.70 2.32 -13.98
N LEU A 44 -5.61 2.26 -13.21
CA LEU A 44 -5.56 2.85 -11.86
C LEU A 44 -5.67 4.40 -11.90
N LEU A 45 -5.27 5.01 -13.02
CA LEU A 45 -5.29 6.45 -13.25
C LEU A 45 -6.68 7.01 -13.58
N SER A 46 -7.61 6.20 -14.08
CA SER A 46 -8.99 6.63 -14.39
C SER A 46 -9.93 6.59 -13.18
N LEU A 47 -9.65 5.75 -12.18
CA LEU A 47 -10.26 5.87 -10.84
C LEU A 47 -9.84 7.19 -10.14
N ASN A 48 -8.72 7.77 -10.58
CA ASN A 48 -8.15 8.99 -10.03
C ASN A 48 -9.06 10.22 -10.25
N SER A 49 -9.96 10.23 -11.25
CA SER A 49 -10.83 11.38 -11.49
C SER A 49 -12.13 11.37 -10.68
N SER A 50 -12.67 10.20 -10.31
CA SER A 50 -13.97 10.10 -9.61
C SER A 50 -13.85 9.91 -8.10
N LEU A 51 -12.71 9.40 -7.61
CA LEU A 51 -12.48 9.21 -6.18
C LEU A 51 -11.89 10.47 -5.53
N ASN A 52 -12.29 10.72 -4.28
CA ASN A 52 -11.58 11.71 -3.45
C ASN A 52 -10.23 11.16 -2.98
N SER A 53 -9.36 12.02 -2.46
CA SER A 53 -8.00 11.64 -2.04
C SER A 53 -7.98 10.55 -0.95
N ASN A 54 -8.97 10.53 -0.06
CA ASN A 54 -9.08 9.52 0.99
C ASN A 54 -9.40 8.13 0.41
N SER A 55 -10.36 8.05 -0.51
CA SER A 55 -10.70 6.80 -1.20
C SER A 55 -9.52 6.25 -2.02
N LYS A 56 -8.73 7.12 -2.66
CA LYS A 56 -7.49 6.70 -3.36
C LYS A 56 -6.46 6.12 -2.40
N ALA A 57 -6.25 6.76 -1.25
CA ALA A 57 -5.34 6.26 -0.22
C ALA A 57 -5.79 4.89 0.29
N ILE A 58 -7.09 4.71 0.56
CA ILE A 58 -7.65 3.43 1.00
C ILE A 58 -7.41 2.33 -0.04
N VAL A 59 -7.66 2.59 -1.33
CA VAL A 59 -7.44 1.61 -2.40
C VAL A 59 -5.96 1.25 -2.54
N ALA A 60 -5.06 2.25 -2.53
CA ALA A 60 -3.62 2.01 -2.60
C ALA A 60 -3.10 1.20 -1.40
N ASN A 61 -3.54 1.55 -0.19
CA ASN A 61 -3.19 0.84 1.03
C ASN A 61 -3.74 -0.59 1.00
N ALA A 62 -4.98 -0.80 0.53
CA ALA A 62 -5.56 -2.13 0.40
C ALA A 62 -4.73 -3.02 -0.54
N MET A 63 -4.30 -2.51 -1.69
CA MET A 63 -3.42 -3.25 -2.62
C MET A 63 -2.09 -3.64 -1.96
N TRP A 64 -1.47 -2.70 -1.23
CA TRP A 64 -0.22 -2.95 -0.53
C TRP A 64 -0.37 -4.00 0.58
N PHE A 65 -1.41 -3.90 1.41
CA PHE A 65 -1.68 -4.86 2.49
C PHE A 65 -2.05 -6.26 1.95
N ILE A 66 -2.79 -6.33 0.84
CA ILE A 66 -3.09 -7.60 0.17
C ILE A 66 -1.79 -8.28 -0.27
N TRP A 67 -0.89 -7.54 -0.93
CA TRP A 67 0.41 -8.06 -1.35
C TRP A 67 1.27 -8.47 -0.14
N TYR A 68 1.37 -7.61 0.88
CA TYR A 68 2.15 -7.86 2.09
C TYR A 68 1.70 -9.14 2.80
N PHE A 69 0.41 -9.25 3.12
CA PHE A 69 -0.10 -10.41 3.85
C PHE A 69 -0.10 -11.68 3.01
N ARG A 70 -0.32 -11.61 1.69
CA ARG A 70 -0.15 -12.79 0.83
C ARG A 70 1.28 -13.32 0.87
N ASN A 71 2.27 -12.43 0.81
CA ASN A 71 3.66 -12.84 0.89
C ASN A 71 4.00 -13.39 2.28
N ASN A 72 3.50 -12.78 3.36
CA ASN A 72 3.74 -13.32 4.71
C ASN A 72 3.02 -14.66 4.98
N ILE A 73 1.86 -14.91 4.35
CA ILE A 73 1.20 -16.23 4.39
C ILE A 73 2.08 -17.30 3.72
N LEU A 74 2.84 -16.94 2.68
CA LEU A 74 3.81 -17.84 2.05
C LEU A 74 5.06 -18.07 2.93
N HIS A 75 5.31 -17.21 3.92
CA HIS A 75 6.46 -17.26 4.83
C HIS A 75 6.10 -17.75 6.25
N ASP A 76 5.00 -18.49 6.41
CA ASP A 76 4.63 -19.25 7.62
C ASP A 76 4.25 -18.44 8.89
N GLU A 77 3.94 -17.14 8.77
CA GLU A 77 3.45 -16.32 9.91
C GLU A 77 1.95 -16.51 10.24
N GLY A 78 1.30 -17.49 9.62
CA GLY A 78 -0.13 -17.78 9.80
C GLY A 78 -1.05 -16.91 8.94
N ARG A 79 -2.32 -17.34 8.77
CA ARG A 79 -3.31 -16.60 7.97
C ARG A 79 -3.99 -15.53 8.82
N PRO A 80 -3.78 -14.22 8.56
CA PRO A 80 -4.52 -13.17 9.24
C PRO A 80 -6.02 -13.26 8.90
N SER A 81 -6.88 -12.93 9.86
CA SER A 81 -8.30 -12.82 9.59
C SER A 81 -8.59 -11.63 8.68
N THR A 82 -9.53 -11.78 7.75
CA THR A 82 -9.95 -10.72 6.82
C THR A 82 -10.26 -9.41 7.55
N ASN A 83 -10.98 -9.49 8.67
CA ASN A 83 -11.33 -8.33 9.49
C ASN A 83 -10.09 -7.63 10.07
N ASN A 84 -9.07 -8.38 10.49
CA ASN A 84 -7.83 -7.76 10.98
C ASN A 84 -7.13 -6.96 9.89
N VAL A 85 -7.07 -7.51 8.67
CA VAL A 85 -6.47 -6.82 7.52
C VAL A 85 -7.26 -5.56 7.16
N VAL A 86 -8.59 -5.65 7.09
CA VAL A 86 -9.46 -4.49 6.79
C VAL A 86 -9.30 -3.39 7.85
N MET A 87 -9.29 -3.73 9.14
CA MET A 87 -9.09 -2.76 10.21
C MET A 87 -7.71 -2.08 10.12
N ARG A 88 -6.66 -2.82 9.74
CA ARG A 88 -5.33 -2.24 9.49
C ARG A 88 -5.33 -1.28 8.31
N ILE A 89 -5.98 -1.63 7.20
CA ILE A 89 -6.11 -0.76 6.03
C ILE A 89 -6.80 0.56 6.41
N VAL A 90 -7.93 0.48 7.12
CA VAL A 90 -8.72 1.66 7.51
C VAL A 90 -7.96 2.52 8.51
N ALA A 91 -7.36 1.91 9.54
CA ALA A 91 -6.57 2.63 10.55
C ALA A 91 -5.36 3.33 9.91
N PHE A 92 -4.61 2.63 9.05
CA PHE A 92 -3.46 3.19 8.36
C PHE A 92 -3.86 4.35 7.44
N SER A 93 -4.94 4.19 6.67
CA SER A 93 -5.46 5.24 5.79
C SER A 93 -5.93 6.48 6.56
N SER A 94 -6.57 6.27 7.71
CA SER A 94 -7.03 7.36 8.59
C SER A 94 -5.86 8.12 9.22
N SER A 95 -4.80 7.42 9.63
CA SER A 95 -3.58 8.05 10.14
C SER A 95 -2.85 8.85 9.07
N TYR A 96 -2.82 8.36 7.81
CA TYR A 96 -2.25 9.10 6.69
C TYR A 96 -2.97 10.42 6.46
N VAL A 97 -4.31 10.41 6.42
CA VAL A 97 -5.11 11.64 6.26
C VAL A 97 -4.86 12.60 7.40
N LYS A 98 -4.85 12.14 8.66
CA LYS A 98 -4.58 13.00 9.82
C LYS A 98 -3.20 13.66 9.76
N ALA A 99 -2.17 12.92 9.36
CA ALA A 99 -0.80 13.45 9.26
C ALA A 99 -0.61 14.47 8.12
N HIS A 100 -1.48 14.45 7.10
CA HIS A 100 -1.42 15.36 5.95
C HIS A 100 -2.48 16.46 5.97
N LEU A 101 -3.41 16.42 6.94
CA LEU A 101 -4.24 17.57 7.25
C LEU A 101 -3.34 18.59 7.95
N PRO A 102 -3.31 19.85 7.50
CA PRO A 102 -2.58 20.88 8.22
C PRO A 102 -3.24 21.04 9.59
N GLU A 103 -2.60 20.55 10.64
CA GLU A 103 -2.88 21.04 11.98
C GLU A 103 -2.62 22.55 11.97
N GLY A 104 -3.57 23.30 12.56
CA GLY A 104 -3.76 24.75 12.42
C GLY A 104 -2.54 25.57 12.00
N SER A 105 -2.74 26.38 10.93
CA SER A 105 -1.90 27.52 10.55
C SER A 105 -0.45 27.45 11.01
N VAL A 106 0.32 26.54 10.40
CA VAL A 106 1.77 26.59 10.51
C VAL A 106 2.20 27.87 9.82
N ASP A 107 2.85 28.78 10.56
CA ASP A 107 3.43 30.01 10.04
C ASP A 107 4.16 29.70 8.72
N SER A 108 3.85 30.48 7.68
CA SER A 108 4.29 30.30 6.29
C SER A 108 5.81 30.45 6.06
N ASN A 109 6.61 30.40 7.13
CA ASN A 109 8.05 30.62 7.11
C ASN A 109 8.88 29.35 7.37
N ILE A 110 8.26 28.18 7.52
CA ILE A 110 9.03 26.93 7.60
C ILE A 110 9.35 26.46 6.18
N SER A 111 10.59 26.69 5.75
CA SER A 111 11.13 26.05 4.55
C SER A 111 11.18 24.55 4.80
N VAL A 112 10.23 23.80 4.22
CA VAL A 112 10.29 22.35 4.21
C VAL A 112 11.46 21.97 3.31
N ASP A 113 12.56 21.50 3.90
CA ASP A 113 13.69 20.94 3.16
C ASP A 113 13.17 19.72 2.37
N CYS A 114 12.83 19.97 1.11
CA CYS A 114 12.34 18.96 0.19
C CYS A 114 13.53 18.19 -0.38
N TRP A 115 13.36 16.89 -0.60
CA TRP A 115 14.37 16.08 -1.23
C TRP A 115 14.70 16.60 -2.64
N ILE A 116 15.95 16.96 -2.88
CA ILE A 116 16.46 17.36 -4.19
C ILE A 116 17.07 16.11 -4.86
N PRO A 117 16.60 15.71 -6.05
CA PRO A 117 17.19 14.58 -6.77
C PRO A 117 18.66 14.84 -7.10
N PRO A 118 19.51 13.80 -7.10
CA PRO A 118 20.90 13.97 -7.44
C PRO A 118 21.07 14.36 -8.92
N PRO A 119 22.17 15.06 -9.27
CA PRO A 119 22.45 15.48 -10.64
C PRO A 119 22.49 14.30 -11.64
N SER A 120 22.30 14.59 -12.93
CA SER A 120 22.20 13.57 -13.99
C SER A 120 23.44 12.70 -14.18
N ASN A 121 24.59 13.12 -13.67
CA ASN A 121 25.85 12.36 -13.69
C ASN A 121 26.11 11.56 -12.41
N PHE A 122 25.10 11.38 -11.56
CA PHE A 122 25.21 10.69 -10.29
C PHE A 122 24.50 9.33 -10.33
N LEU A 123 25.21 8.24 -10.03
CA LEU A 123 24.60 6.93 -9.83
C LEU A 123 24.12 6.82 -8.38
N LYS A 124 22.80 6.90 -8.17
CA LYS A 124 22.19 6.62 -6.87
C LYS A 124 21.94 5.11 -6.74
N ILE A 125 22.61 4.49 -5.78
CA ILE A 125 22.35 3.10 -5.40
C ILE A 125 21.57 3.12 -4.08
N ASN A 126 20.32 2.64 -4.11
CA ASN A 126 19.57 2.39 -2.87
C ASN A 126 20.01 1.03 -2.33
N CYS A 127 20.45 1.01 -1.08
CA CYS A 127 20.81 -0.22 -0.37
C CYS A 127 19.89 -0.37 0.84
N ASP A 128 18.94 -1.30 0.74
CA ASP A 128 18.14 -1.74 1.88
C ASP A 128 18.73 -3.06 2.40
N ARG A 129 18.85 -3.21 3.72
CA ARG A 129 19.39 -4.44 4.33
C ARG A 129 18.48 -4.92 5.44
N VAL A 130 18.23 -6.22 5.47
CA VAL A 130 17.65 -6.92 6.62
C VAL A 130 18.78 -7.67 7.32
N PHE A 131 18.83 -7.60 8.64
CA PHE A 131 19.87 -8.25 9.45
C PHE A 131 19.23 -9.22 10.43
N ASN A 132 19.68 -10.47 10.42
CA ASN A 132 19.31 -11.48 11.42
C ASN A 132 20.60 -12.22 11.83
N ASN A 133 21.39 -11.61 12.70
CA ASN A 133 22.50 -12.31 13.36
C ASN A 133 22.65 -11.77 14.80
N PRO A 134 22.59 -12.62 15.85
CA PRO A 134 22.76 -12.17 17.24
C PRO A 134 24.11 -11.48 17.51
N ASP A 135 25.13 -11.71 16.66
CA ASP A 135 26.50 -11.24 16.88
C ASP A 135 26.81 -9.87 16.25
N GLY A 136 25.83 -9.19 15.64
CA GLY A 136 25.98 -7.78 15.19
C GLY A 136 26.97 -7.52 14.04
N ALA A 137 27.63 -8.53 13.47
CA ALA A 137 28.58 -8.35 12.38
C ALA A 137 27.88 -8.08 11.04
N ALA A 138 28.00 -6.84 10.54
CA ALA A 138 27.56 -6.44 9.21
C ALA A 138 28.67 -5.69 8.46
N GLY A 139 28.90 -6.02 7.20
CA GLY A 139 29.86 -5.33 6.31
C GLY A 139 29.30 -5.12 4.91
N LEU A 140 29.67 -4.03 4.25
CA LEU A 140 29.50 -3.81 2.81
C LEU A 140 30.81 -4.25 2.15
N ILE A 141 30.74 -5.11 1.13
CA ILE A 141 31.85 -5.36 0.21
C ILE A 141 31.73 -4.36 -0.92
#